data_AF-A0ABC9YVD3-F1
#
_entry.id   AF-A0ABC9YVD3-F1
#
_cell.length_a   1.000
_cell.length_b   1.000
_cell.length_c   1.000
_cell.angle_alpha   90.00
_cell.angle_beta   90.00
_cell.angle_gamma   90.00
#
_symmetry.space_group_name_H-M   'P 1'
#
loop_
_entity.id
_entity.type
_entity.pdbx_description
1 polymer ?
#
loop_
_entity_poly.entity_id
_entity_poly.type
_entity_poly.pdbx_seq_one_letter_code
_entity_poly.pdbx_strand_id
1 'polypeptide(L)' 'MEKFRLELRRAWGALLASAAEDAALHGEIPPGDYEMRVLAIIGAVNYVVDAWSGSEPRQPLDDVIRVLRRVIMGAVTA' A
#
# COMPACT_ATOMS: atom_id res chain seq x y z
N MET A 1 18.89 13.03 -2.84
CA MET A 1 17.42 12.96 -2.67
C MET A 1 16.83 11.65 -3.18
N GLU A 2 17.07 11.26 -4.44
CA GLU A 2 16.54 10.02 -5.02
C GLU A 2 16.90 8.74 -4.22
N LYS A 3 18.19 8.58 -3.87
CA LYS A 3 18.67 7.44 -3.07
C LYS A 3 17.97 7.32 -1.71
N PHE A 4 17.79 8.45 -1.02
CA PHE A 4 17.09 8.48 0.27
C PHE A 4 15.60 8.14 0.14
N ARG A 5 14.93 8.62 -0.92
CA ARG A 5 13.52 8.26 -1.18
C ARG A 5 13.36 6.77 -1.47
N LEU A 6 14.31 6.17 -2.19
CA LEU A 6 14.32 4.73 -2.46
C LEU A 6 14.58 3.90 -1.19
N GLU A 7 15.55 4.29 -0.38
CA GLU A 7 15.85 3.64 0.90
C GLU A 7 14.65 3.72 1.86
N LEU A 8 14.03 4.89 1.96
CA LEU A 8 12.83 5.07 2.77
C LEU A 8 11.68 4.20 2.27
N ARG A 9 11.46 4.11 0.95
CA ARG A 9 10.44 3.24 0.37
C ARG A 9 10.70 1.76 0.68
N ARG A 10 11.95 1.31 0.64
CA ARG A 10 12.34 -0.05 1.02
C ARG A 10 12.10 -0.30 2.51
N ALA A 11 12.47 0.63 3.38
CA ALA A 11 12.25 0.51 4.82
C ALA A 11 10.76 0.41 5.17
N TRP A 12 9.92 1.25 4.54
CA TRP A 12 8.47 1.17 4.69
C TRP A 12 7.90 -0.15 4.16
N GLY A 13 8.39 -0.61 3.00
CA GLY A 13 8.00 -1.90 2.44
C GLY A 13 8.30 -3.06 3.40
N ALA A 14 9.52 -3.11 3.95
CA ALA A 14 9.93 -4.15 4.89
C ALA A 14 9.09 -4.11 6.19
N LEU A 15 8.83 -2.91 6.73
CA LEU A 15 8.02 -2.74 7.93
C LEU A 15 6.59 -3.28 7.73
N LEU A 16 5.95 -2.92 6.63
CA LEU A 16 4.58 -3.36 6.32
C LEU A 16 4.51 -4.86 6.03
N ALA A 17 5.51 -5.42 5.35
CA ALA A 17 5.57 -6.85 5.08
C ALA A 17 5.72 -7.63 6.39
N SER A 18 6.63 -7.21 7.27
CA SER A 18 6.83 -7.84 8.58
C SER A 18 5.57 -7.77 9.46
N ALA A 19 4.84 -6.66 9.45
CA ALA A 19 3.59 -6.55 10.18
C ALA A 19 2.49 -7.50 9.64
N ALA A 20 2.42 -7.66 8.31
CA ALA A 20 1.47 -8.57 7.70
C ALA A 20 1.84 -10.05 7.91
N GLU A 21 3.13 -10.37 7.88
CA GLU A 21 3.62 -11.70 8.27
C GLU A 21 3.28 -12.02 9.72
N ASP A 22 3.48 -11.08 10.64
CA ASP A 22 3.11 -11.25 12.05
C ASP A 22 1.60 -11.48 12.23
N ALA A 23 0.76 -10.67 11.55
CA ALA A 23 -0.69 -10.87 11.57
C ALA A 23 -1.10 -12.24 10.99
N ALA A 24 -0.42 -12.72 9.95
CA ALA A 24 -0.67 -14.04 9.38
C ALA A 24 -0.25 -15.17 10.32
N LEU A 25 0.87 -15.02 11.04
CA LEU A 25 1.32 -15.98 12.06
C LEU A 25 0.30 -16.13 13.21
N HIS A 26 -0.37 -15.03 13.56
CA HIS A 26 -1.43 -15.01 14.57
C HIS A 26 -2.81 -15.40 14.02
N GLY A 27 -2.93 -15.69 12.72
CA GLY A 27 -4.18 -16.12 12.09
C GLY A 27 -5.21 -15.00 11.86
N GLU A 28 -4.78 -13.73 11.92
CA GLU A 28 -5.65 -12.57 11.67
C GLU A 28 -5.96 -12.40 10.17
N ILE A 29 -5.01 -12.79 9.32
CA ILE A 29 -5.10 -12.78 7.86
C ILE A 29 -4.49 -14.07 7.28
N PRO A 30 -4.86 -14.48 6.05
CA PRO A 30 -4.31 -15.70 5.44
C PRO A 30 -2.78 -15.62 5.25
N PRO A 31 -2.01 -16.71 5.24
CA PRO A 31 -0.61 -16.65 4.83
C PRO A 31 -0.47 -16.23 3.35
N GLY A 32 0.61 -15.53 2.99
CA GLY A 32 0.82 -15.11 1.60
C GLY A 32 2.09 -14.28 1.34
N ASP A 33 2.23 -13.85 0.10
CA ASP A 33 3.45 -13.22 -0.45
C ASP A 33 3.55 -11.73 -0.07
N TYR A 34 3.68 -11.44 1.23
CA TYR A 34 3.52 -10.09 1.77
C TYR A 34 4.53 -9.07 1.26
N GLU A 35 5.76 -9.47 0.98
CA GLU A 35 6.76 -8.59 0.35
C GLU A 35 6.26 -8.04 -1.00
N MET A 36 5.72 -8.92 -1.86
CA MET A 36 5.23 -8.55 -3.19
C MET A 36 3.89 -7.79 -3.11
N ARG A 37 2.99 -8.21 -2.22
CA ARG A 37 1.70 -7.53 -1.97
C ARG A 37 1.92 -6.10 -1.47
N VAL A 38 2.86 -5.88 -0.55
CA VAL A 38 3.20 -4.55 -0.05
C VAL A 38 3.83 -3.67 -1.12
N LEU A 39 4.72 -4.22 -1.97
CA LEU A 39 5.26 -3.48 -3.11
C LEU A 39 4.16 -2.99 -4.05
N ALA A 40 3.17 -3.85 -4.35
CA ALA A 40 2.01 -3.50 -5.15
C ALA A 40 1.15 -2.41 -4.48
N ILE A 41 0.89 -2.54 -3.17
CA ILE A 41 0.15 -1.54 -2.37
C ILE A 41 0.83 -0.17 -2.43
N ILE A 42 2.13 -0.09 -2.16
CA ILE A 42 2.88 1.18 -2.20
C ILE A 42 2.84 1.77 -3.61
N GLY A 43 2.97 0.93 -4.64
CA GLY A 43 2.83 1.35 -6.04
C GLY A 43 1.46 1.98 -6.31
N ALA A 44 0.38 1.30 -5.92
CA ALA A 44 -0.98 1.78 -6.10
C ALA A 44 -1.24 3.10 -5.37
N VAL A 45 -0.83 3.21 -4.10
CA VAL A 45 -0.99 4.45 -3.31
C VAL A 45 -0.26 5.61 -3.97
N ASN A 46 1.02 5.42 -4.33
CA ASN A 46 1.80 6.49 -4.95
C ASN A 46 1.18 6.96 -6.27
N TYR A 47 0.79 6.02 -7.14
CA TYR A 47 0.21 6.37 -8.43
C TYR A 47 -1.14 7.07 -8.31
N VAL A 48 -2.03 6.56 -7.46
CA VAL A 48 -3.36 7.12 -7.28
C VAL A 48 -3.30 8.52 -6.68
N VAL A 49 -2.42 8.75 -5.69
CA VAL A 49 -2.22 10.07 -5.08
C VAL A 49 -1.64 11.05 -6.09
N ASP A 50 -0.64 10.63 -6.88
CA ASP A 50 -0.05 11.44 -7.94
C ASP A 50 -1.11 11.86 -8.98
N ALA A 51 -1.87 10.90 -9.51
CA ALA A 51 -2.94 11.14 -10.48
C ALA A 51 -4.05 12.04 -9.92
N TRP A 52 -4.47 11.83 -8.67
CA TRP A 52 -5.44 12.69 -8.00
C TRP A 52 -4.91 14.11 -7.81
N SER A 53 -3.65 14.26 -7.42
CA SER A 53 -3.03 15.58 -7.17
C SER A 53 -3.01 16.47 -8.42
N GLY A 54 -2.85 15.86 -9.60
CA GLY A 54 -2.84 16.54 -10.90
C GLY A 54 -4.20 16.67 -11.58
N SER A 55 -5.29 16.16 -11.00
CA SER A 55 -6.63 16.20 -11.61
C SER A 55 -7.33 17.56 -11.40
N GLU A 56 -8.10 18.00 -12.41
CA GLU A 56 -8.93 19.20 -12.33
C GLU A 56 -10.27 18.95 -13.06
N PRO A 57 -11.43 18.98 -12.36
CA PRO A 57 -11.57 19.15 -10.91
C PRO A 57 -11.12 17.90 -10.15
N ARG A 58 -10.60 18.08 -8.93
CA ARG A 58 -10.26 16.95 -8.05
C ARG A 58 -11.52 16.26 -7.53
N GLN A 59 -11.47 14.93 -7.53
CA GLN A 59 -12.44 14.09 -6.84
C GLN A 59 -12.35 14.32 -5.32
N PRO A 60 -13.43 14.14 -4.54
CA PRO A 60 -13.35 14.17 -3.09
C PRO A 60 -12.30 13.16 -2.57
N LEU A 61 -11.44 13.61 -1.66
CA LEU A 61 -10.36 12.77 -1.12
C LEU A 61 -10.90 11.50 -0.44
N ASP A 62 -12.09 11.58 0.18
CA ASP A 62 -12.75 10.43 0.80
C ASP A 62 -13.04 9.31 -0.19
N ASP A 63 -13.36 9.63 -1.45
CA ASP A 63 -13.61 8.62 -2.47
C ASP A 63 -12.32 7.93 -2.91
N VAL A 64 -11.22 8.68 -3.00
CA VAL A 64 -9.88 8.12 -3.25
C VAL A 64 -9.47 7.18 -2.12
N ILE A 65 -9.63 7.60 -0.87
CA ILE A 65 -9.34 6.78 0.32
C ILE A 65 -10.19 5.52 0.32
N ARG A 66 -11.49 5.63 -0.01
CA ARG A 66 -12.41 4.49 -0.08
C ARG A 66 -11.94 3.44 -1.09
N VAL A 67 -11.50 3.86 -2.27
CA VAL A 67 -11.00 2.97 -3.32
C VAL A 67 -9.69 2.32 -2.88
N LEU A 68 -8.71 3.10 -2.42
CA LEU A 68 -7.42 2.58 -1.96
C LEU A 68 -7.59 1.58 -0.82
N ARG A 69 -8.45 1.87 0.17
CA ARG A 69 -8.77 0.94 1.26
C ARG A 69 -9.27 -0.40 0.73
N ARG A 70 -10.17 -0.40 -0.25
CA ARG A 70 -10.73 -1.64 -0.81
C ARG A 70 -9.68 -2.45 -1.56
N VAL A 71 -8.80 -1.80 -2.31
CA VAL A 71 -7.68 -2.45 -3.01
C VAL A 71 -6.69 -3.05 -2.01
N ILE A 72 -6.32 -2.29 -0.97
CA ILE A 72 -5.39 -2.73 0.07
C ILE A 72 -5.96 -3.92 0.84
N MET A 73 -7.21 -3.82 1.30
CA MET A 73 -7.85 -4.93 2.02
C MET A 73 -7.91 -6.18 1.15
N GLY A 74 -8.30 -6.05 -0.13
CA GLY A 74 -8.29 -7.18 -1.06
C GLY A 74 -6.90 -7.80 -1.23
N ALA A 75 -5.84 -6.99 -1.34
CA ALA A 75 -4.47 -7.47 -1.46
C ALA A 75 -3.96 -8.17 -0.17
N VAL A 76 -4.49 -7.84 1.00
CA VAL A 76 -4.09 -8.44 2.27
C VAL A 76 -4.89 -9.70 2.59
N THR A 77 -6.17 -9.75 2.22
CA THR A 77 -7.07 -10.87 2.57
C THR A 77 -7.26 -11.92 1.48
N ALA A 78 -6.72 -11.70 0.27
CA ALA A 78 -6.84 -12.63 -0.86
C ALA A 78 -5.98 -13.89 -0.69
#